data_AF-A0A7R9RP40-F1
#
_entry.id   AF-A0A7R9RP40-F1
#
_cell.length_a   1.000
_cell.length_b   1.000
_cell.length_c   1.000
_cell.angle_alpha   90.00
_cell.angle_beta   90.00
_cell.angle_gamma   90.00
#
_symmetry.space_group_name_H-M   'P 1'
#
loop_
_entity.id
_entity.type
_entity.pdbx_description
1 polymer ?
#
loop_
_entity_poly.entity_id
_entity_poly.type
_entity_poly.pdbx_seq_one_letter_code
_entity_poly.pdbx_strand_id
1 'polypeptide(L)'
;VKSLMSLMDCFLVNYEDKKYLKTLTETNIRGHVEGIFFFSCVWSVGGTCDDAGRYKFDFLFREIMEGPLSEETKHQFELLEDVGPPTRLYLVPIPRDGKVYDYRFVREGRGVWKKWSEDLKTVKPIAKDIQVNEIIVPTVDTVRYYYLMNLLVLHQKGMLLVGPTGTGKSVYI
;
A
#
# COMPACT_ATOMS: atom_id res chain seq x y z
N VAL A 1 11.85 -6.98 5.10
CA VAL A 1 11.05 -7.53 6.23
C VAL A 1 10.71 -6.49 7.30
N LYS A 2 11.66 -5.78 7.92
CA LYS A 2 11.37 -4.80 9.01
C LYS A 2 10.37 -3.69 8.64
N SER A 3 10.49 -3.12 7.44
CA SER A 3 9.57 -2.08 6.95
C SER A 3 8.14 -2.61 6.79
N LEU A 4 7.98 -3.82 6.21
CA LEU A 4 6.68 -4.50 6.09
C LEU A 4 6.02 -4.68 7.46
N MET A 5 6.74 -5.26 8.41
CA MET A 5 6.22 -5.47 9.77
C MET A 5 5.85 -4.16 10.45
N SER A 6 6.66 -3.11 10.25
CA SER A 6 6.37 -1.78 10.81
C SER A 6 5.06 -1.19 10.26
N LEU A 7 4.80 -1.35 8.96
CA LEU A 7 3.52 -0.93 8.36
C LEU A 7 2.36 -1.76 8.90
N MET A 8 2.51 -3.10 8.97
CA MET A 8 1.48 -3.96 9.53
C MET A 8 1.13 -3.58 10.98
N ASP A 9 2.14 -3.34 11.82
CA ASP A 9 1.96 -2.89 13.21
C ASP A 9 1.05 -1.65 13.27
N CYS A 10 1.29 -0.66 12.40
CA CYS A 10 0.50 0.57 12.36
C CYS A 10 -1.00 0.30 12.08
N PHE A 11 -1.33 -0.72 11.29
CA PHE A 11 -2.71 -1.11 11.05
C PHE A 11 -3.30 -2.01 12.13
N LEU A 12 -2.46 -2.72 12.90
CA LEU A 12 -2.89 -3.72 13.86
C LEU A 12 -2.94 -3.22 15.31
N VAL A 13 -2.52 -1.98 15.61
CA VAL A 13 -2.58 -1.40 16.96
C VAL A 13 -3.94 -1.60 17.65
N ASN A 14 -5.05 -1.36 16.95
CA ASN A 14 -6.40 -1.53 17.55
C ASN A 14 -6.75 -2.99 17.86
N TYR A 15 -6.07 -3.96 17.26
CA TYR A 15 -6.31 -5.40 17.47
C TYR A 15 -5.75 -5.88 18.82
N GLU A 16 -4.92 -5.08 19.50
CA GLU A 16 -4.51 -5.35 20.87
C GLU A 16 -5.66 -5.17 21.87
N ASP A 17 -6.66 -4.34 21.52
CA ASP A 17 -7.85 -4.13 22.34
C ASP A 17 -8.87 -5.26 22.14
N LYS A 18 -9.05 -6.06 23.20
CA LYS A 18 -10.04 -7.15 23.25
C LYS A 18 -11.48 -6.67 23.03
N LYS A 19 -11.83 -5.43 23.41
CA LYS A 19 -13.16 -4.87 23.17
C LYS A 19 -13.36 -4.64 21.68
N TYR A 20 -12.38 -4.04 21.00
CA TYR A 20 -12.40 -3.83 19.56
C TYR A 20 -12.50 -5.15 18.81
N LEU A 21 -11.67 -6.15 19.16
CA LEU A 21 -11.74 -7.49 18.55
C LEU A 21 -13.12 -8.13 18.63
N LYS A 22 -13.82 -7.98 19.75
CA LYS A 22 -15.18 -8.53 19.93
C LYS A 22 -16.23 -7.88 19.01
N THR A 23 -15.94 -6.70 18.45
CA THR A 23 -16.83 -6.05 17.48
C THR A 23 -16.67 -6.61 16.06
N LEU A 24 -15.61 -7.35 15.79
CA LEU A 24 -15.27 -7.84 14.45
C LEU A 24 -15.68 -9.31 14.29
N THR A 25 -16.21 -9.65 13.12
CA THR A 25 -16.40 -11.06 12.75
C THR A 25 -15.08 -11.69 12.30
N GLU A 26 -14.98 -13.03 12.36
CA GLU A 26 -13.82 -13.77 11.84
C GLU A 26 -13.54 -13.42 10.37
N THR A 27 -14.61 -13.21 9.58
CA THR A 27 -14.48 -12.84 8.17
C THR A 27 -13.90 -11.42 8.01
N ASN A 28 -14.25 -10.48 8.91
CA ASN A 28 -13.64 -9.14 8.91
C ASN A 28 -12.16 -9.21 9.29
N ILE A 29 -11.83 -9.96 10.33
CA ILE A 29 -10.44 -10.14 10.78
C ILE A 29 -9.60 -10.72 9.65
N ARG A 30 -10.08 -11.78 9.00
CA ARG A 30 -9.37 -12.41 7.87
C ARG A 30 -9.15 -11.43 6.72
N GLY A 31 -10.19 -10.73 6.26
CA GLY A 31 -10.07 -9.79 5.15
C GLY A 31 -9.16 -8.60 5.48
N HIS A 32 -9.18 -8.14 6.74
CA HIS A 32 -8.26 -7.11 7.21
C HIS A 32 -6.81 -7.58 7.21
N VAL A 33 -6.52 -8.76 7.76
CA VAL A 33 -5.14 -9.29 7.79
C VAL A 33 -4.59 -9.52 6.38
N GLU A 34 -5.38 -10.13 5.49
CA GLU A 34 -5.01 -10.32 4.07
C GLU A 34 -4.71 -8.96 3.40
N GLY A 35 -5.62 -7.99 3.50
CA GLY A 35 -5.46 -6.68 2.87
C GLY A 35 -4.34 -5.82 3.46
N ILE A 36 -4.16 -5.84 4.79
CA ILE A 36 -3.05 -5.16 5.48
C ILE A 36 -1.72 -5.75 5.03
N PHE A 37 -1.60 -7.08 4.95
CA PHE A 37 -0.39 -7.73 4.48
C PHE A 37 -0.05 -7.32 3.05
N PHE A 38 -1.03 -7.35 2.13
CA PHE A 38 -0.79 -6.93 0.75
C PHE A 38 -0.40 -5.47 0.63
N PHE A 39 -1.14 -4.57 1.30
CA PHE A 39 -0.81 -3.15 1.31
C PHE A 39 0.60 -2.91 1.85
N SER A 40 0.94 -3.58 2.96
CA SER A 40 2.26 -3.44 3.59
C SER A 40 3.36 -3.99 2.70
N CYS A 41 3.13 -5.08 1.97
CA CYS A 41 4.10 -5.64 1.02
C CYS A 41 4.35 -4.70 -0.17
N VAL A 42 3.28 -4.17 -0.78
CA VAL A 42 3.35 -3.21 -1.89
C VAL A 42 4.15 -1.97 -1.48
N TRP A 43 3.89 -1.41 -0.29
CA TRP A 43 4.51 -0.16 0.16
C TRP A 43 5.82 -0.33 0.94
N SER A 44 6.30 -1.57 1.11
CA SER A 44 7.62 -1.84 1.70
C SER A 44 8.57 -2.47 0.68
N VAL A 45 8.22 -3.63 0.12
CA VAL A 45 9.04 -4.34 -0.86
C VAL A 45 8.88 -3.69 -2.23
N GLY A 46 7.63 -3.49 -2.67
CA GLY A 46 7.34 -2.81 -3.94
C GLY A 46 7.68 -1.32 -3.91
N GLY A 47 7.81 -0.72 -2.72
CA GLY A 47 8.10 0.71 -2.54
C GLY A 47 9.55 1.08 -2.86
N THR A 48 10.49 0.12 -2.84
CA THR A 48 11.90 0.36 -3.15
C THR A 48 12.22 0.25 -4.65
N CYS A 49 11.23 -0.13 -5.48
CA CYS A 49 11.39 -0.25 -6.92
C CYS A 49 11.32 1.12 -7.62
N ASP A 50 12.08 1.26 -8.69
CA ASP A 50 11.93 2.30 -9.70
C ASP A 50 10.66 2.06 -10.54
N ASP A 51 10.36 2.96 -11.47
CA ASP A 51 9.12 2.88 -12.27
C ASP A 51 9.03 1.57 -13.07
N ALA A 52 10.12 1.14 -13.70
CA ALA A 52 10.17 -0.13 -14.43
C ALA A 52 9.99 -1.33 -13.50
N GLY A 53 10.65 -1.32 -12.34
CA GLY A 53 10.51 -2.33 -11.30
C GLY A 53 9.09 -2.41 -10.73
N ARG A 54 8.39 -1.28 -10.60
CA ARG A 54 6.98 -1.25 -10.15
C ARG A 54 6.05 -1.98 -11.13
N TYR A 55 6.29 -1.90 -12.44
CA TYR A 55 5.51 -2.71 -13.40
C TYR A 55 5.77 -4.20 -13.22
N LYS A 56 7.03 -4.60 -13.06
CA LYS A 56 7.40 -5.99 -12.83
C LYS A 56 6.86 -6.53 -11.50
N PHE A 57 6.92 -5.72 -10.45
CA PHE A 57 6.38 -6.05 -9.13
C PHE A 57 4.85 -6.20 -9.19
N ASP A 58 4.13 -5.28 -9.81
CA ASP A 58 2.67 -5.38 -9.98
C ASP A 58 2.27 -6.69 -10.66
N PHE A 59 2.93 -7.03 -11.76
CA PHE A 59 2.71 -8.28 -12.49
C PHE A 59 2.98 -9.51 -11.61
N LEU A 60 4.20 -9.63 -11.09
CA LEU A 60 4.63 -10.78 -10.30
C LEU A 60 3.78 -10.94 -9.03
N PHE A 61 3.50 -9.84 -8.32
CA PHE A 61 2.73 -9.87 -7.08
C PHE A 61 1.31 -10.39 -7.30
N ARG A 62 0.66 -9.97 -8.40
CA ARG A 62 -0.68 -10.45 -8.77
C ARG A 62 -0.65 -11.92 -9.17
N GLU A 63 0.36 -12.35 -9.90
CA GLU A 63 0.51 -13.75 -10.28
C GLU A 63 0.76 -14.66 -9.07
N ILE A 64 1.56 -14.21 -8.09
CA ILE A 64 1.74 -14.90 -6.80
C ILE A 64 0.41 -15.00 -6.03
N MET A 65 -0.41 -13.96 -6.06
CA MET A 65 -1.71 -13.95 -5.38
C MET A 65 -2.71 -14.93 -6.02
N GLU A 66 -2.67 -15.09 -7.34
CA GLU A 66 -3.61 -15.98 -8.04
C GLU A 66 -3.10 -17.41 -8.06
N GLY A 67 -1.82 -17.59 -8.41
CA GLY A 67 -1.11 -18.86 -8.53
C GLY A 67 -1.78 -19.87 -9.49
N PRO A 68 -1.08 -20.97 -9.84
CA PRO A 68 0.37 -21.14 -9.72
C PRO A 68 1.15 -20.16 -10.61
N LEU A 69 2.42 -19.93 -10.32
CA LEU A 69 3.31 -19.14 -11.20
C LEU A 69 3.49 -19.85 -12.55
N SER A 70 3.41 -19.09 -13.64
CA SER A 70 3.74 -19.56 -14.98
C SER A 70 5.24 -19.88 -15.12
N GLU A 71 5.57 -20.81 -16.01
CA GLU A 71 6.96 -21.17 -16.30
C GLU A 71 7.72 -19.98 -16.90
N GLU A 72 7.03 -19.16 -17.68
CA GLU A 72 7.55 -17.90 -18.22
C GLU A 72 7.98 -16.95 -17.10
N THR A 73 7.14 -16.76 -16.08
CA THR A 73 7.45 -15.91 -14.93
C THR A 73 8.60 -16.48 -14.10
N LYS A 74 8.62 -17.78 -13.84
CA LYS A 74 9.73 -18.42 -13.11
C LYS A 74 11.06 -18.18 -13.81
N HIS A 75 11.11 -18.36 -15.13
CA HIS A 75 12.31 -18.11 -15.93
C HIS A 75 12.67 -16.61 -15.97
N GLN A 76 11.68 -15.73 -16.15
CA GLN A 76 11.91 -14.28 -16.23
C GLN A 76 12.49 -13.68 -14.94
N PHE A 77 12.08 -14.19 -13.78
CA PHE A 77 12.47 -13.70 -12.46
C PHE A 77 13.48 -14.60 -11.74
N GLU A 78 13.99 -15.64 -12.41
CA GLU A 78 14.96 -16.61 -11.86
C GLU A 78 14.49 -17.22 -10.53
N LEU A 79 13.20 -17.55 -10.44
CA LEU A 79 12.58 -18.09 -9.24
C LEU A 79 12.86 -19.59 -9.12
N LEU A 80 13.44 -19.99 -7.99
CA LEU A 80 13.76 -21.39 -7.69
C LEU A 80 12.62 -22.12 -6.97
N GLU A 81 11.65 -21.39 -6.43
CA GLU A 81 10.56 -21.95 -5.64
C GLU A 81 9.24 -21.92 -6.42
N ASP A 82 8.54 -23.06 -6.39
CA ASP A 82 7.18 -23.14 -6.88
C ASP A 82 6.22 -22.49 -5.88
N VAL A 83 5.45 -21.51 -6.36
CA VAL A 83 4.31 -20.97 -5.63
C VAL A 83 3.06 -21.66 -6.16
N GLY A 84 2.50 -22.55 -5.34
CA GLY A 84 1.19 -23.15 -5.60
C GLY A 84 0.05 -22.12 -5.45
N PRO A 85 -1.16 -22.43 -5.95
CA PRO A 85 -2.32 -21.57 -5.75
C PRO A 85 -2.62 -21.38 -4.25
N PRO A 86 -3.21 -20.25 -3.85
CA PRO A 86 -3.56 -20.01 -2.47
C PRO A 86 -4.55 -21.09 -1.99
N THR A 87 -4.33 -21.63 -0.78
CA THR A 87 -5.18 -22.68 -0.20
C THR A 87 -6.65 -22.26 -0.07
N ARG A 88 -6.91 -20.96 0.01
CA ARG A 88 -8.24 -20.35 0.01
C ARG A 88 -8.19 -19.05 -0.79
N LEU A 89 -9.24 -18.77 -1.56
CA LEU A 89 -9.38 -17.47 -2.23
C LEU A 89 -9.37 -16.32 -1.21
N TYR A 90 -8.67 -15.25 -1.56
CA TYR A 90 -8.63 -14.03 -0.76
C TYR A 90 -10.00 -13.35 -0.74
N LEU A 91 -10.40 -12.84 0.42
CA LEU A 91 -11.74 -12.28 0.62
C LEU A 91 -11.92 -10.95 -0.11
N VAL A 92 -10.83 -10.17 -0.22
CA VAL A 92 -10.83 -8.83 -0.80
C VAL A 92 -9.60 -8.70 -1.72
N PRO A 93 -9.63 -9.31 -2.92
CA PRO A 93 -8.52 -9.20 -3.86
C PRO A 93 -8.32 -7.75 -4.33
N ILE A 94 -7.08 -7.39 -4.65
CA ILE A 94 -6.78 -6.06 -5.22
C ILE A 94 -7.46 -5.97 -6.60
N PRO A 95 -8.20 -4.89 -6.92
CA PRO A 95 -8.83 -4.75 -8.22
C PRO A 95 -7.82 -4.85 -9.37
N ARG A 96 -8.25 -5.40 -10.51
CA ARG A 96 -7.40 -5.64 -11.69
C ARG A 96 -7.16 -4.38 -12.54
N ASP A 97 -7.99 -3.36 -12.38
CA ASP A 97 -7.85 -2.12 -13.12
C ASP A 97 -6.67 -1.29 -12.57
N GLY A 98 -5.71 -0.92 -13.40
CA GLY A 98 -4.48 -0.26 -12.93
C GLY A 98 -3.55 -1.15 -12.09
N LYS A 99 -2.54 -0.55 -11.47
CA LYS A 99 -1.51 -1.26 -10.70
C LYS A 99 -1.89 -1.40 -9.24
N VAL A 100 -1.25 -2.32 -8.52
CA VAL A 100 -1.37 -2.44 -7.06
C VAL A 100 -1.09 -1.13 -6.31
N TYR A 101 -0.20 -0.29 -6.87
CA TYR A 101 0.15 1.04 -6.33
C TYR A 101 -0.96 2.08 -6.46
N ASP A 102 -1.98 1.83 -7.28
CA ASP A 102 -3.11 2.74 -7.48
C ASP A 102 -4.15 2.66 -6.36
N TYR A 103 -4.01 1.70 -5.46
CA TYR A 103 -4.97 1.42 -4.40
C TYR A 103 -4.42 1.61 -2.99
N ARG A 104 -5.32 1.98 -2.08
CA ARG A 104 -5.13 1.91 -0.63
C ARG A 104 -6.13 0.97 0.00
N PHE A 105 -5.72 0.32 1.08
CA PHE A 105 -6.60 -0.55 1.84
C PHE A 105 -7.30 0.21 2.97
N VAL A 106 -8.61 0.01 3.10
CA VAL A 106 -9.44 0.60 4.15
C VAL A 106 -10.20 -0.49 4.89
N ARG A 107 -10.13 -0.47 6.23
CA ARG A 107 -10.76 -1.45 7.14
C ARG A 107 -12.26 -1.20 7.33
N GLU A 108 -12.99 -1.04 6.23
CA GLU A 108 -14.46 -0.91 6.22
C GLU A 108 -15.09 -2.29 6.01
N GLY A 109 -15.89 -2.77 6.97
CA GLY A 109 -16.50 -4.10 6.89
C GLY A 109 -15.45 -5.21 6.84
N ARG A 110 -15.34 -5.93 5.71
CA ARG A 110 -14.30 -6.95 5.49
C ARG A 110 -12.98 -6.38 4.95
N GLY A 111 -12.95 -5.10 4.63
CA GLY A 111 -11.88 -4.46 3.88
C GLY A 111 -12.33 -4.02 2.49
N VAL A 112 -11.86 -2.86 2.05
CA VAL A 112 -12.12 -2.30 0.72
C VAL A 112 -10.84 -1.67 0.17
N TRP A 113 -10.59 -1.89 -1.13
CA TRP A 113 -9.54 -1.18 -1.87
C TRP A 113 -10.13 0.07 -2.52
N LYS A 114 -9.57 1.24 -2.22
CA LYS A 114 -9.97 2.53 -2.79
C LYS A 114 -8.85 3.09 -3.64
N LYS A 115 -9.18 3.77 -4.76
CA LYS A 115 -8.15 4.40 -5.60
C LYS A 115 -7.65 5.68 -4.96
N TRP A 116 -6.34 5.90 -5.00
CA TRP A 116 -5.75 7.17 -4.57
C TRP A 116 -6.26 8.38 -5.38
N SER A 117 -6.65 8.16 -6.64
CA SER A 117 -7.25 9.19 -7.49
C SER A 117 -8.59 9.71 -6.96
N GLU A 118 -9.32 8.91 -6.17
CA GLU A 118 -10.56 9.34 -5.52
C GLU A 118 -10.27 10.26 -4.34
N ASP A 119 -9.25 9.94 -3.55
CA ASP A 119 -8.80 10.78 -2.44
C ASP A 119 -8.30 12.14 -2.94
N LEU A 120 -7.60 12.18 -4.08
CA LEU A 120 -7.14 13.43 -4.69
C LEU A 120 -8.30 14.41 -4.95
N LYS A 121 -9.48 13.92 -5.36
CA LYS A 121 -10.67 14.75 -5.61
C LYS A 121 -11.21 15.41 -4.35
N THR A 122 -10.85 14.90 -3.17
CA THR A 122 -11.27 15.43 -1.87
C THR A 122 -10.29 16.47 -1.32
N VAL A 123 -9.12 16.63 -1.93
CA VAL A 123 -8.12 17.62 -1.51
C VAL A 123 -8.64 19.03 -1.82
N LYS A 124 -8.55 19.92 -0.83
CA LYS A 124 -9.00 21.31 -0.98
C LYS A 124 -8.14 22.04 -2.03
N PRO A 125 -8.74 22.92 -2.86
CA PRO A 125 -7.98 23.78 -3.76
C PRO A 125 -6.97 24.65 -3.00
N ILE A 126 -5.86 24.96 -3.67
CA ILE A 126 -4.82 25.86 -3.14
C ILE A 126 -5.43 27.25 -2.93
N ALA A 127 -5.28 27.79 -1.72
CA ALA A 127 -5.78 29.11 -1.39
C ALA A 127 -4.94 30.20 -2.11
N LYS A 128 -5.60 31.28 -2.55
CA LYS A 128 -4.97 32.31 -3.40
C LYS A 128 -3.93 33.16 -2.66
N ASP A 129 -3.91 33.10 -1.34
CA ASP A 129 -3.08 33.86 -0.41
C ASP A 129 -1.81 33.10 0.03
N ILE A 130 -1.65 31.84 -0.39
CA ILE A 130 -0.44 31.05 -0.10
C ILE A 130 0.75 31.57 -0.92
N GLN A 131 1.92 31.70 -0.28
CA GLN A 131 3.14 32.08 -0.98
C GLN A 131 3.55 30.99 -1.98
N VAL A 132 4.01 31.38 -3.17
CA VAL A 132 4.29 30.43 -4.27
C VAL A 132 5.30 29.34 -3.89
N ASN A 133 6.25 29.65 -3.02
CA ASN A 133 7.25 28.71 -2.47
C ASN A 133 6.66 27.69 -1.48
N GLU A 134 5.46 27.91 -0.95
CA GLU A 134 4.75 27.02 -0.03
C GLU A 134 3.67 26.17 -0.75
N ILE A 135 3.45 26.41 -2.05
CA ILE A 135 2.43 25.69 -2.81
C ILE A 135 2.89 24.26 -3.11
N ILE A 136 2.21 23.31 -2.49
CA ILE A 136 2.28 21.88 -2.86
C ILE A 136 1.14 21.60 -3.83
N VAL A 137 1.46 21.30 -5.09
CA VAL A 137 0.45 20.90 -6.07
C VAL A 137 -0.11 19.53 -5.68
N PRO A 138 -1.42 19.40 -5.39
CA PRO A 138 -2.00 18.10 -5.09
C PRO A 138 -1.91 17.19 -6.30
N THR A 139 -1.20 16.07 -6.14
CA THR A 139 -1.12 14.98 -7.10
C THR A 139 -1.45 13.67 -6.41
N VAL A 140 -1.64 12.60 -7.18
CA VAL A 140 -1.87 11.28 -6.60
C VAL A 140 -0.67 10.86 -5.73
N ASP A 141 0.55 11.18 -6.16
CA ASP A 141 1.78 10.87 -5.42
C ASP A 141 1.87 11.66 -4.10
N THR A 142 1.52 12.94 -4.09
CA THR A 142 1.52 13.71 -2.84
C THR A 142 0.53 13.14 -1.83
N VAL A 143 -0.66 12.70 -2.28
CA VAL A 143 -1.67 12.06 -1.41
C VAL A 143 -1.17 10.73 -0.85
N ARG A 144 -0.56 9.88 -1.69
CA ARG A 144 0.03 8.59 -1.29
C ARG A 144 1.11 8.78 -0.23
N TYR A 145 2.08 9.64 -0.50
CA TYR A 145 3.22 9.86 0.40
C TYR A 145 2.78 10.52 1.71
N TYR A 146 1.86 11.48 1.65
CA TYR A 146 1.30 12.09 2.86
C TYR A 146 0.56 11.07 3.72
N TYR A 147 -0.21 10.15 3.11
CA TYR A 147 -0.87 9.08 3.85
C TYR A 147 0.13 8.16 4.56
N LEU A 148 1.13 7.65 3.83
CA LEU A 148 2.14 6.74 4.39
C LEU A 148 2.98 7.41 5.47
N MET A 149 3.35 8.67 5.27
CA MET A 149 4.08 9.45 6.26
C MET A 149 3.26 9.62 7.52
N ASN A 150 2.01 10.10 7.42
CA ASN A 150 1.15 10.25 8.58
C ASN A 150 0.96 8.92 9.32
N LEU A 151 0.73 7.82 8.60
CA LEU A 151 0.57 6.51 9.21
C LEU A 151 1.79 6.11 10.05
N LEU A 152 3.00 6.28 9.52
CA LEU A 152 4.24 5.90 10.20
C LEU A 152 4.59 6.86 11.34
N VAL A 153 4.44 8.17 11.14
CA VAL A 153 4.74 9.20 12.14
C VAL A 153 3.82 9.09 13.35
N LEU A 154 2.51 8.88 13.15
CA LEU A 154 1.55 8.70 14.23
C LEU A 154 1.88 7.49 15.12
N HIS A 155 2.53 6.47 14.55
CA HIS A 155 2.96 5.27 15.26
C HIS A 155 4.45 5.26 15.61
N GLN A 156 5.13 6.41 15.50
CA GLN A 156 6.54 6.58 15.85
C GLN A 156 7.47 5.59 15.11
N LYS A 157 7.13 5.26 13.86
CA LYS A 157 7.96 4.43 12.98
C LYS A 157 8.74 5.34 12.03
N GLY A 158 10.06 5.18 11.99
CA GLY A 158 10.92 5.97 11.10
C GLY A 158 10.73 5.60 9.62
N MET A 159 10.83 6.61 8.74
CA MET A 159 10.79 6.42 7.29
C MET A 159 11.91 7.21 6.58
N LEU A 160 12.30 6.76 5.40
CA LEU A 160 13.25 7.47 4.54
C LEU A 160 12.60 7.71 3.17
N LEU A 161 12.51 8.97 2.77
CA LEU A 161 12.07 9.35 1.42
C LEU A 161 13.31 9.55 0.54
N VAL A 162 13.43 8.74 -0.51
CA VAL A 162 14.53 8.81 -1.49
C VAL A 162 14.01 9.29 -2.84
N GLY A 163 14.85 10.04 -3.57
CA GLY A 163 14.53 10.50 -4.92
C GLY A 163 15.46 11.64 -5.37
N PRO A 164 15.49 11.97 -6.68
CA PRO A 164 16.33 13.04 -7.22
C PRO A 164 16.07 14.42 -6.59
N THR A 165 17.03 15.33 -6.63
CA THR A 165 16.82 16.72 -6.19
C THR A 165 15.67 17.36 -6.98
N GLY A 166 14.84 18.17 -6.33
CA GLY A 166 13.71 18.86 -6.97
C GLY A 166 12.38 18.09 -6.99
N THR A 167 12.30 16.87 -6.42
CA THR A 167 11.04 16.08 -6.37
C THR A 167 10.14 16.39 -5.16
N GLY A 168 10.27 17.57 -4.55
CA GLY A 168 9.42 17.99 -3.43
C GLY A 168 9.61 17.22 -2.12
N LYS A 169 10.66 16.40 -1.97
CA LYS A 169 10.90 15.60 -0.74
C LYS A 169 10.87 16.42 0.55
N SER A 170 11.54 17.58 0.55
CA SER A 170 11.59 18.50 1.70
C SER A 170 10.27 19.24 1.95
N VAL A 171 9.35 19.21 0.99
CA VAL A 171 8.04 19.85 1.08
C VAL A 171 7.01 18.92 1.72
N TYR A 172 7.29 17.61 1.77
CA TYR A 172 6.45 16.64 2.46
C TYR A 172 6.68 16.59 3.97
N ILE A 173 7.82 17.10 4.48
CA ILE A 173 8.27 17.05 5.89
C ILE A 173 8.08 18.42 6.51
#